data_AF-A0A923XBW6-F1
#
_entry.id   AF-A0A923XBW6-F1
#
_cell.length_a   1.000
_cell.length_b   1.000
_cell.length_c   1.000
_cell.angle_alpha   90.00
_cell.angle_beta   90.00
_cell.angle_gamma   90.00
#
_symmetry.space_group_name_H-M   'P 1'
#
loop_
_entity.id
_entity.type
_entity.pdbx_description
1 polymer ?
#
loop_
_entity_poly.entity_id
_entity_poly.type
_entity_poly.pdbx_seq_one_letter_code
_entity_poly.pdbx_strand_id
1 'polypeptide(L)'
;MKKIGELMKEIGFNPNASDSVKEAFIKHLIKASTGAQVQTPSEKKIIKENPQKIVSLNKKDSFSLPAQMAFDFDEAQESSKNKKVI
;
A
#
# COMPACT_ATOMS: atom_id res chain seq x y z
N MET A 1 -1.02 -34.01 7.98
CA MET A 1 -1.31 -32.60 7.61
C MET A 1 -0.48 -31.72 8.51
N LYS A 2 0.26 -30.74 7.95
CA LYS A 2 1.08 -29.81 8.74
C LYS A 2 0.17 -28.82 9.48
N LYS A 3 0.56 -28.37 10.68
CA LYS A 3 -0.19 -27.35 11.42
C LYS A 3 0.00 -25.98 10.76
N ILE A 4 -1.00 -25.11 10.82
CA ILE A 4 -0.93 -23.77 10.20
C ILE A 4 0.31 -22.99 10.67
N GLY A 5 0.72 -23.13 11.92
CA GLY A 5 1.91 -22.49 12.47
C GLY A 5 3.23 -23.00 11.88
N GLU A 6 3.30 -24.27 11.50
CA GLU A 6 4.47 -24.83 10.79
C GLU A 6 4.55 -24.26 9.37
N LEU A 7 3.40 -24.14 8.72
CA LEU A 7 3.29 -23.58 7.38
C LEU A 7 3.68 -22.09 7.35
N MET A 8 3.26 -21.33 8.36
CA MET A 8 3.69 -19.94 8.55
C MET A 8 5.21 -19.85 8.78
N LYS A 9 5.78 -20.74 9.61
CA LYS A 9 7.23 -20.78 9.86
C LYS A 9 8.03 -21.11 8.61
N GLU A 10 7.54 -22.03 7.76
CA GLU A 10 8.16 -22.40 6.48
C GLU A 10 8.20 -21.23 5.48
N ILE A 11 7.20 -20.36 5.51
CA ILE A 11 7.14 -19.14 4.68
C ILE A 11 8.03 -18.02 5.26
N GLY A 12 8.71 -18.26 6.40
CA GLY A 12 9.56 -17.28 7.07
C GLY A 12 8.80 -16.31 7.97
N PHE A 13 7.55 -16.61 8.32
CA PHE A 13 6.77 -15.79 9.24
C PHE A 13 7.21 -16.01 10.69
N ASN A 14 7.45 -14.93 11.43
CA ASN A 14 7.85 -14.99 12.83
C ASN A 14 6.66 -15.43 13.73
N PRO A 15 6.71 -16.60 14.39
CA PRO A 15 5.62 -17.07 15.23
C PRO A 15 5.38 -16.20 16.48
N ASN A 16 6.40 -15.45 16.91
CA ASN A 16 6.35 -14.56 18.06
C ASN A 16 5.88 -13.15 17.69
N ALA A 17 5.38 -12.93 16.46
CA ALA A 17 4.82 -11.65 16.05
C ALA A 17 3.55 -11.30 16.85
N SER A 18 3.26 -10.00 16.96
CA SER A 18 2.03 -9.51 17.58
C SER A 18 0.79 -9.98 16.81
N ASP A 19 -0.34 -10.09 17.49
CA ASP A 19 -1.57 -10.63 16.88
C ASP A 19 -2.07 -9.77 15.71
N SER A 20 -1.88 -8.44 15.77
CA SER A 20 -2.18 -7.56 14.64
C SER A 20 -1.36 -7.88 13.38
N VAL A 21 -0.09 -8.30 13.54
CA VAL A 21 0.77 -8.70 12.40
C VAL A 21 0.31 -10.05 11.83
N LYS A 22 -0.07 -10.99 12.69
CA LYS A 22 -0.67 -12.27 12.25
C LYS A 22 -1.97 -12.04 11.48
N GLU A 23 -2.83 -11.16 11.98
CA GLU A 23 -4.09 -10.78 11.33
C GLU A 23 -3.85 -10.11 9.96
N ALA A 24 -2.88 -9.19 9.87
CA ALA A 24 -2.51 -8.53 8.62
C ALA A 24 -1.97 -9.53 7.58
N PHE A 25 -1.14 -10.49 8.02
CA PHE A 25 -0.62 -11.54 7.17
C PHE A 25 -1.74 -12.45 6.64
N ILE A 26 -2.66 -12.89 7.50
CA ILE A 26 -3.83 -13.67 7.08
C ILE A 26 -4.71 -12.88 6.11
N LYS A 27 -4.96 -11.59 6.39
CA LYS A 27 -5.70 -10.69 5.49
C LYS A 27 -5.03 -10.61 4.11
N HIS A 28 -3.70 -10.52 4.07
CA HIS A 28 -2.95 -10.53 2.82
C HIS A 28 -3.12 -11.85 2.05
N LEU A 29 -3.02 -13.00 2.73
CA LEU A 29 -3.23 -14.31 2.12
C LEU A 29 -4.64 -14.49 1.55
N ILE A 30 -5.67 -14.07 2.29
CA ILE A 30 -7.06 -14.13 1.82
C ILE A 30 -7.25 -13.23 0.60
N LYS A 31 -6.68 -12.02 0.63
CA LYS A 31 -6.74 -11.09 -0.51
C LYS A 31 -6.05 -11.69 -1.74
N ALA A 32 -4.89 -12.33 -1.57
CA ALA A 32 -4.16 -12.96 -2.66
C ALA A 32 -4.91 -14.17 -3.26
N SER A 33 -5.63 -14.94 -2.44
CA SER A 33 -6.33 -16.14 -2.89
C SER A 33 -7.72 -15.88 -3.49
N THR A 34 -8.46 -14.90 -2.96
CA THR A 34 -9.86 -14.66 -3.35
C THR A 34 -10.10 -13.31 -4.03
N GLY A 35 -9.12 -12.39 -3.96
CA GLY A 35 -9.32 -10.99 -4.34
C GLY A 35 -10.22 -10.20 -3.39
N ALA A 36 -10.77 -10.82 -2.33
CA ALA A 36 -11.72 -10.18 -1.44
C ALA A 36 -11.02 -9.32 -0.37
N GLN A 37 -11.57 -8.12 -0.13
CA GLN A 37 -11.11 -7.22 0.91
C GLN A 37 -11.77 -7.59 2.25
N VAL A 38 -11.01 -8.24 3.16
CA VAL A 38 -11.52 -8.64 4.49
C VAL A 38 -11.08 -7.63 5.57
N GLN A 39 -12.01 -7.24 6.45
CA GLN A 39 -11.69 -6.43 7.63
C GLN A 39 -11.25 -7.33 8.79
N THR A 40 -10.09 -7.04 9.37
CA THR A 40 -9.55 -7.80 10.50
C THR A 40 -10.22 -7.43 11.83
N PRO A 41 -10.22 -8.32 12.83
CA PRO A 41 -10.76 -8.02 14.16
C PRO A 41 -10.11 -6.79 14.82
N SER A 42 -8.79 -6.62 14.70
CA SER A 42 -8.09 -5.42 15.20
C SER A 42 -8.58 -4.15 14.51
N GLU A 43 -8.74 -4.18 13.18
CA GLU A 43 -9.29 -3.05 12.44
C GLU A 43 -10.72 -2.72 12.88
N LYS A 44 -11.56 -3.75 13.09
CA LYS A 44 -12.94 -3.55 13.58
C LYS A 44 -12.98 -2.91 14.96
N LYS A 45 -12.05 -3.27 15.87
CA LYS A 45 -11.94 -2.64 17.20
C LYS A 45 -11.57 -1.17 17.06
N ILE A 46 -10.56 -0.84 16.24
CA ILE A 46 -10.13 0.54 15.98
C ILE A 46 -11.26 1.37 15.36
N ILE A 47 -12.02 0.78 14.43
CA ILE A 47 -13.17 1.42 13.79
C ILE A 47 -14.27 1.74 14.81
N LYS A 48 -14.54 0.83 15.74
CA LYS A 48 -15.54 1.03 16.80
C LYS A 48 -15.10 2.12 17.79
N GLU A 49 -13.82 2.17 18.13
CA GLU A 49 -13.26 3.11 19.09
C GLU A 49 -13.09 4.53 18.51
N ASN A 50 -12.81 4.65 17.20
CA ASN A 50 -12.54 5.92 16.54
C ASN A 50 -13.23 6.03 15.17
N PRO A 51 -14.56 6.13 15.11
CA PRO A 51 -15.31 6.17 13.85
C PRO A 51 -14.97 7.39 12.98
N GLN A 52 -14.49 8.49 13.57
CA GLN A 52 -14.18 9.74 12.86
C GLN A 52 -12.92 9.65 11.97
N LYS A 53 -11.95 8.77 12.28
CA LYS A 53 -10.69 8.64 11.52
C LYS A 53 -10.86 7.95 10.16
N ILE A 54 -11.88 7.10 10.00
CA ILE A 54 -12.10 6.33 8.75
C ILE A 54 -12.82 7.18 7.69
N VAL A 55 -13.60 8.18 8.10
CA VAL A 55 -14.28 9.11 7.19
C VAL A 55 -13.28 9.97 6.40
N SER A 56 -12.06 10.17 6.94
CA SER A 56 -11.02 10.99 6.31
C SER A 56 -10.22 10.30 5.20
N LEU A 57 -10.35 8.97 5.01
CA LEU A 57 -9.66 8.24 3.93
C LEU A 57 -10.51 8.06 2.67
N ASN A 58 -11.84 8.13 2.80
CA ASN A 58 -12.79 8.00 1.70
C ASN A 58 -13.26 9.37 1.16
N LYS A 59 -12.97 10.48 1.87
CA LYS A 59 -13.14 11.84 1.36
C LYS A 59 -11.88 12.25 0.57
N LYS A 60 -11.63 11.55 -0.54
CA LYS A 60 -10.56 11.89 -1.50
C LYS A 60 -10.98 12.91 -2.56
N ASP A 61 -12.01 13.71 -2.29
CA ASP A 61 -12.41 14.79 -3.20
C ASP A 61 -11.91 16.18 -2.77
N SER A 62 -11.25 16.31 -1.60
CA SER A 62 -10.77 17.62 -1.12
C SER A 62 -9.50 17.60 -0.28
N PHE A 63 -8.72 16.52 -0.32
CA PHE A 63 -7.34 16.55 0.14
C PHE A 63 -6.42 16.63 -1.08
N SER A 64 -5.90 17.84 -1.34
CA SER A 64 -4.75 18.05 -2.20
C SER A 64 -3.62 17.15 -1.69
N LEU A 65 -3.46 16.00 -2.35
CA LEU A 65 -2.18 15.31 -2.35
C LEU A 65 -1.18 16.34 -2.91
N PRO A 66 -0.03 16.60 -2.25
CA PRO A 66 0.98 17.45 -2.84
C PRO A 66 1.27 16.88 -4.23
N ALA A 67 1.10 17.71 -5.26
CA ALA A 67 1.27 17.31 -6.65
C ALA A 67 2.61 16.58 -6.77
N GLN A 68 2.56 15.30 -7.14
CA GLN A 68 3.78 14.57 -7.45
C GLN A 68 4.42 15.30 -8.63
N MET A 69 5.60 15.89 -8.38
CA MET A 69 6.41 16.50 -9.42
C MET A 69 6.86 15.37 -10.34
N ALA A 70 6.19 15.20 -11.48
CA ALA A 70 6.67 14.33 -12.53
C ALA A 70 7.91 14.99 -13.14
N PHE A 71 9.03 14.27 -13.18
CA PHE A 71 10.21 14.67 -13.93
C PHE A 71 10.07 14.10 -15.33
N ASP A 72 9.76 14.95 -16.31
CA ASP A 72 9.88 14.60 -17.71
C ASP A 72 11.36 14.56 -18.09
N PHE A 73 11.86 13.38 -18.46
CA PHE A 73 13.27 13.15 -18.85
C PHE A 73 13.54 13.37 -20.34
N ASP A 74 12.62 14.01 -21.05
CA ASP A 74 12.72 14.25 -22.49
C ASP A 74 12.94 15.73 -22.79
N GLU A 75 14.18 16.20 -22.69
CA GLU A 75 14.81 17.11 -23.67
C GLU A 75 16.26 17.44 -23.27
N ALA A 76 17.15 16.50 -23.57
CA ALA A 76 18.57 16.79 -23.68
C ALA A 76 19.04 16.38 -25.08
N GLN A 77 18.49 16.97 -26.14
CA GLN A 77 19.07 16.90 -27.48
C GLN A 77 18.84 18.22 -28.26
N GLU A 78 19.97 18.79 -28.68
CA GLU A 78 20.19 19.61 -29.88
C GLU A 78 19.76 21.09 -29.92
N SER A 79 20.72 21.98 -29.62
CA SER A 79 20.83 23.26 -30.34
C SER A 79 22.23 23.41 -30.96
N SER A 80 22.46 22.75 -32.10
CA SER A 80 23.57 23.14 -32.97
C SER A 80 23.15 24.39 -33.77
N LYS A 81 23.93 25.46 -33.60
CA LYS A 81 23.66 26.80 -34.11
C LYS A 81 23.84 26.84 -35.63
N ASN A 82 22.76 26.95 -36.39
CA ASN A 82 22.85 27.37 -37.79
C ASN A 82 23.09 28.89 -37.85
N LYS A 83 24.36 29.27 -38.02
CA LYS A 83 24.83 30.64 -38.23
C LYS A 83 24.61 30.99 -39.72
N LYS A 84 23.53 31.70 -40.06
CA LYS A 84 23.42 32.41 -41.35
C LYS A 84 24.06 33.79 -41.19
N VAL A 85 25.18 33.97 -41.88
CA VAL A 85 25.84 35.26 -42.10
C VAL A 85 25.01 36.03 -43.13
N ILE A 86 24.59 37.25 -42.78
CA ILE A 86 24.12 38.28 -43.71
C ILE A 86 25.34 39.11 -44.11
#